data_AF-A0A538CFG4-F1
#
_entry.id   AF-A0A538CFG4-F1
#
_cell.length_a   1.000
_cell.length_b   1.000
_cell.length_c   1.000
_cell.angle_alpha   90.00
_cell.angle_beta   90.00
_cell.angle_gamma   90.00
#
_symmetry.space_group_name_H-M   'P 1'
#
loop_
_entity.id
_entity.type
_entity.pdbx_description
1 polymer ?
#
loop_
_entity_poly.entity_id
_entity_poly.type
_entity_poly.pdbx_seq_one_letter_code
_entity_poly.pdbx_strand_id
1 'polypeptide(L)'
;MRRIAVLLLAGSLLTAGATTAAFASGGGASAKKTTICHRADSHKYVALTVSNQALKTHLAHHSDVIGPPVPQNNIKAARAYCAALPVLTPKQGGRKLTATFTNTLTGVTADLNARVRLGQGQLCFNLNVTGSTVNAATITVAPTTINLTPLPVAPATSSNGCVNVSRAFVKAILNDPSSAAVTVTTAAGTLNGSLSKA
;
A
#
# COMPACT_ATOMS: atom_id res chain seq x y z
N MET A 1 88.81 23.90 -1.50
CA MET A 1 89.04 24.75 -0.32
C MET A 1 87.68 25.18 0.22
N ARG A 2 87.16 24.53 1.27
CA ARG A 2 87.14 24.96 2.69
C ARG A 2 86.17 26.14 2.99
N ARG A 3 85.14 25.80 3.81
CA ARG A 3 84.49 26.55 4.93
C ARG A 3 83.38 27.55 4.57
N ILE A 4 82.11 27.29 4.94
CA ILE A 4 81.38 27.46 6.22
C ILE A 4 80.90 28.90 6.48
N ALA A 5 79.57 29.09 6.62
CA ALA A 5 78.81 29.86 7.63
C ALA A 5 77.38 30.14 7.10
N VAL A 6 76.36 29.34 7.44
CA VAL A 6 75.37 29.58 8.51
C VAL A 6 74.87 31.03 8.60
N LEU A 7 73.62 31.25 8.19
CA LEU A 7 72.74 32.18 8.87
C LEU A 7 71.27 31.74 8.72
N LEU A 8 70.69 31.42 9.87
CA LEU A 8 69.27 31.18 10.10
C LEU A 8 68.43 32.37 9.65
N LEU A 9 67.31 32.11 8.97
CA LEU A 9 66.11 32.93 9.14
C LEU A 9 64.88 32.03 9.05
N ALA A 10 64.22 31.85 10.20
CA ALA A 10 62.91 31.26 10.29
C ALA A 10 61.87 32.23 9.71
N GLY A 11 61.14 31.80 8.69
CA GLY A 11 60.07 32.56 8.05
C GLY A 11 58.89 31.66 7.79
N SER A 12 58.04 31.50 8.80
CA SER A 12 56.77 30.77 8.73
C SER A 12 55.80 31.50 7.80
N LEU A 13 55.62 31.01 6.57
CA LEU A 13 54.48 31.38 5.73
C LEU A 13 53.49 30.22 5.65
N LEU A 14 52.34 30.41 6.32
CA LEU A 14 51.14 29.60 6.13
C LEU A 14 50.70 29.68 4.67
N THR A 15 50.88 28.59 3.92
CA THR A 15 50.18 28.39 2.66
C THR A 15 48.84 27.73 2.98
N ALA A 16 47.78 28.53 3.02
CA ALA A 16 46.42 28.04 3.00
C ALA A 16 46.17 27.36 1.65
N GLY A 17 46.24 26.03 1.63
CA GLY A 17 45.86 25.21 0.49
C GLY A 17 44.37 25.41 0.19
N ALA A 18 44.07 26.06 -0.92
CA ALA A 18 42.73 26.06 -1.50
C ALA A 18 42.44 24.66 -2.05
N THR A 19 41.92 23.78 -1.20
CA THR A 19 41.28 22.55 -1.65
C THR A 19 39.97 22.93 -2.33
N THR A 20 39.90 22.77 -3.65
CA THR A 20 38.63 22.70 -4.36
C THR A 20 37.90 21.45 -3.89
N ALA A 21 37.17 21.56 -2.79
CA ALA A 21 36.15 20.59 -2.43
C ALA A 21 35.11 20.63 -3.55
N ALA A 22 35.19 19.66 -4.46
CA ALA A 22 34.09 19.33 -5.34
C ALA A 22 32.90 19.00 -4.43
N PHE A 23 31.93 19.91 -4.38
CA PHE A 23 30.61 19.63 -3.83
C PHE A 23 30.01 18.54 -4.72
N ALA A 24 30.22 17.29 -4.31
CA ALA A 24 29.37 16.20 -4.73
C ALA A 24 27.96 16.59 -4.29
N SER A 25 27.16 17.09 -5.23
CA SER A 25 25.72 17.22 -5.11
C SER A 25 25.12 15.81 -5.13
N GLY A 26 25.48 15.01 -4.13
CA GLY A 26 24.75 13.83 -3.75
C GLY A 26 23.38 14.31 -3.31
N GLY A 27 22.41 14.25 -4.23
CA GLY A 27 21.02 14.56 -3.99
C GLY A 27 20.52 13.74 -2.81
N GLY A 28 20.57 14.36 -1.63
CA GLY A 28 19.94 13.83 -0.44
C GLY A 28 18.48 13.63 -0.77
N ALA A 29 18.04 12.37 -0.74
CA ALA A 29 16.62 12.05 -0.73
C ALA A 29 15.97 12.97 0.30
N SER A 30 15.12 13.89 -0.17
CA SER A 30 14.47 14.84 0.72
C SER A 30 13.52 14.00 1.57
N ALA A 31 13.95 13.57 2.76
CA ALA A 31 13.26 12.65 3.66
C ALA A 31 11.85 13.12 4.10
N LYS A 32 11.40 14.26 3.56
CA LYS A 32 10.14 14.93 3.82
C LYS A 32 9.20 14.94 2.61
N LYS A 33 9.56 14.26 1.52
CA LYS A 33 8.78 14.20 0.29
C LYS A 33 8.57 12.76 -0.17
N THR A 34 7.39 12.50 -0.72
CA THR A 34 6.98 11.19 -1.24
C THR A 34 6.55 11.35 -2.68
N THR A 35 7.04 10.46 -3.55
CA THR A 35 6.57 10.38 -4.92
C THR A 35 5.36 9.46 -5.00
N ILE A 36 4.29 9.93 -5.62
CA ILE A 36 3.00 9.25 -5.75
C ILE A 36 2.59 9.21 -7.22
N CYS A 37 1.78 8.24 -7.62
CA CYS A 37 0.98 8.36 -8.84
C CYS A 37 -0.38 8.92 -8.48
N HIS A 38 -0.62 10.18 -8.84
CA HIS A 38 -1.92 10.82 -8.69
C HIS A 38 -2.76 10.57 -9.92
N ARG A 39 -4.03 10.18 -9.76
CA ARG A 39 -4.94 10.07 -10.90
C ARG A 39 -5.51 11.45 -11.19
N ALA A 40 -5.02 12.07 -12.26
CA ALA A 40 -5.57 13.33 -12.74
C ALA A 40 -7.01 13.12 -13.26
N ASP A 41 -7.77 14.21 -13.37
CA ASP A 41 -9.16 14.20 -13.85
C ASP A 41 -9.30 13.60 -15.25
N SER A 42 -8.24 13.69 -16.07
CA SER A 42 -8.10 13.02 -17.38
C SER A 42 -8.06 11.47 -17.31
N HIS A 43 -8.25 10.91 -16.12
CA HIS A 43 -8.14 9.49 -15.80
C HIS A 43 -6.75 8.88 -16.00
N LYS A 44 -5.74 9.67 -16.37
CA LYS A 44 -4.36 9.20 -16.45
C LYS A 44 -3.63 9.42 -15.12
N TYR A 45 -2.67 8.54 -14.84
CA TYR A 45 -1.78 8.70 -13.71
C TYR A 45 -0.63 9.64 -14.05
N VAL A 46 -0.38 10.59 -13.15
CA VAL A 46 0.76 11.50 -13.20
C VAL A 46 1.61 11.33 -11.95
N ALA A 47 2.92 11.36 -12.10
CA ALA A 47 3.82 11.29 -10.96
C ALA A 47 3.93 12.67 -10.32
N LEU A 48 3.64 12.76 -9.02
CA LEU A 48 3.82 13.95 -8.20
C LEU A 48 4.78 13.64 -7.06
N THR A 49 5.64 14.59 -6.70
CA THR A 49 6.43 14.53 -5.47
C THR A 49 5.83 15.52 -4.48
N VAL A 50 5.19 15.00 -3.43
CA VAL A 50 4.42 15.78 -2.48
C VAL A 50 5.14 15.86 -1.14
N SER A 51 4.94 16.92 -0.38
CA SER A 51 5.43 17.00 1.00
C SER A 51 4.66 16.04 1.91
N ASN A 52 5.22 15.67 3.06
CA ASN A 52 4.50 14.83 4.05
C ASN A 52 3.16 15.44 4.51
N GLN A 53 3.05 16.77 4.47
CA GLN A 53 1.79 17.44 4.81
C GLN A 53 0.75 17.26 3.70
N ALA A 54 1.14 17.47 2.43
CA ALA A 54 0.27 17.23 1.28
C ALA A 54 -0.06 15.74 1.11
N LEU A 55 0.86 14.85 1.52
CA LEU A 55 0.66 13.40 1.50
C LEU A 55 -0.60 13.00 2.27
N LYS A 56 -0.95 13.67 3.37
CA LYS A 56 -2.20 13.40 4.11
C LYS A 56 -3.43 13.58 3.24
N THR A 57 -3.44 14.59 2.38
CA THR A 57 -4.56 14.83 1.45
C THR A 57 -4.60 13.77 0.36
N HIS A 58 -3.43 13.43 -0.21
CA HIS A 58 -3.33 12.37 -1.21
C HIS A 58 -3.65 10.98 -0.64
N LEU A 59 -3.41 10.76 0.66
CA LEU A 59 -3.83 9.54 1.33
C LEU A 59 -5.36 9.39 1.34
N ALA A 60 -6.11 10.51 1.36
CA ALA A 60 -7.56 10.54 1.27
C ALA A 60 -8.09 10.38 -0.17
N HIS A 61 -7.26 10.66 -1.18
CA HIS A 61 -7.60 10.40 -2.57
C HIS A 61 -7.47 8.90 -2.88
N HIS A 62 -8.62 8.24 -3.02
CA HIS A 62 -8.71 6.80 -3.27
C HIS A 62 -8.05 6.37 -4.59
N SER A 63 -7.86 7.29 -5.54
CA SER A 63 -7.23 6.94 -6.80
C SER A 63 -5.70 7.04 -6.77
N ASP A 64 -5.10 7.58 -5.70
CA ASP A 64 -3.65 7.81 -5.66
C ASP A 64 -2.88 6.55 -5.22
N VAL A 65 -1.78 6.27 -5.92
CA VAL A 65 -0.84 5.19 -5.59
C VAL A 65 0.36 5.79 -4.87
N ILE A 66 0.59 5.36 -3.64
CA ILE A 66 1.52 5.99 -2.71
C ILE A 66 2.54 4.95 -2.24
N GLY A 67 3.82 5.31 -2.29
CA GLY A 67 4.92 4.44 -1.87
C GLY A 67 5.23 3.32 -2.86
N PRO A 68 6.07 2.33 -2.47
CA PRO A 68 6.44 1.23 -3.35
C PRO A 68 5.21 0.52 -3.95
N PRO A 69 5.19 0.26 -5.28
CA PRO A 69 6.34 0.24 -6.20
C PRO A 69 6.70 1.58 -6.86
N VAL A 70 6.04 2.70 -6.51
CA VAL A 70 6.37 4.01 -7.11
C VAL A 70 7.82 4.39 -6.77
N PRO A 71 8.71 4.62 -7.77
CA PRO A 71 10.07 5.08 -7.53
C PRO A 71 10.11 6.40 -6.74
N GLN A 72 10.79 6.40 -5.58
CA GLN A 72 10.76 7.56 -4.67
C GLN A 72 11.81 8.64 -4.99
N ASN A 73 12.97 8.24 -5.51
CA ASN A 73 14.13 9.12 -5.73
C ASN A 73 14.45 9.35 -7.22
N ASN A 74 13.54 8.95 -8.11
CA ASN A 74 13.73 9.10 -9.55
C ASN A 74 12.40 9.46 -10.21
N ILE A 75 12.13 10.76 -10.33
CA ILE A 75 10.86 11.25 -10.88
C ILE A 75 10.67 10.84 -12.35
N LYS A 76 11.75 10.65 -13.12
CA LYS A 76 11.67 10.15 -14.50
C LYS A 76 11.15 8.71 -14.53
N ALA A 77 11.72 7.84 -13.69
CA ALA A 77 11.24 6.47 -13.53
C ALA A 77 9.82 6.42 -12.97
N ALA A 78 9.49 7.30 -12.02
CA ALA A 78 8.13 7.41 -11.48
C ALA A 78 7.12 7.85 -12.54
N ARG A 79 7.45 8.84 -13.39
CA ARG A 79 6.59 9.24 -14.50
C ARG A 79 6.33 8.08 -15.47
N ALA A 80 7.37 7.32 -15.83
CA ALA A 80 7.22 6.15 -16.69
C ALA A 80 6.34 5.07 -16.03
N TYR A 81 6.58 4.76 -14.76
CA TYR A 81 5.78 3.83 -13.98
C TYR A 81 4.31 4.28 -13.90
N CYS A 82 4.05 5.52 -13.51
CA CYS A 82 2.70 6.07 -13.38
C CYS A 82 1.98 6.10 -14.73
N ALA A 83 2.64 6.51 -15.82
CA ALA A 83 2.03 6.54 -17.15
C ALA A 83 1.65 5.13 -17.67
N ALA A 84 2.38 4.10 -17.23
CA ALA A 84 2.10 2.70 -17.56
C ALA A 84 1.04 2.06 -16.65
N LEU A 85 0.65 2.70 -15.54
CA LEU A 85 -0.38 2.15 -14.68
C LEU A 85 -1.72 2.14 -15.42
N PRO A 86 -2.45 1.01 -15.40
CA PRO A 86 -3.83 1.03 -15.82
C PRO A 86 -4.59 2.01 -14.92
N VAL A 87 -5.55 2.74 -15.50
CA VAL A 87 -6.43 3.62 -14.74
C VAL A 87 -7.06 2.80 -13.63
N LEU A 88 -6.75 3.10 -12.35
CA LEU A 88 -7.39 2.39 -11.25
C LEU A 88 -8.80 2.94 -11.15
N THR A 89 -9.73 2.29 -11.85
CA THR A 89 -11.14 2.49 -11.63
C THR A 89 -11.61 1.50 -10.56
N PRO A 90 -12.79 1.70 -9.98
CA PRO A 90 -13.45 0.64 -9.24
C PRO A 90 -13.54 -0.69 -10.05
N LYS A 91 -13.47 -0.66 -11.38
CA LYS A 91 -13.60 -1.86 -12.23
C LYS A 91 -12.27 -2.39 -12.79
N GLN A 92 -11.22 -1.58 -12.84
CA GLN A 92 -9.90 -1.92 -13.37
C GLN A 92 -8.88 -1.59 -12.30
N GLY A 93 -8.42 -2.60 -11.57
CA GLY A 93 -7.60 -2.41 -10.38
C GLY A 93 -8.03 -3.31 -9.22
N GLY A 94 -7.04 -3.66 -8.41
CA GLY A 94 -7.20 -4.60 -7.32
C GLY A 94 -7.17 -6.07 -7.75
N ARG A 95 -6.90 -6.95 -6.79
CA ARG A 95 -6.77 -8.39 -7.01
C ARG A 95 -8.02 -9.10 -6.49
N LYS A 96 -8.60 -9.97 -7.31
CA LYS A 96 -9.67 -10.87 -6.88
C LYS A 96 -9.06 -11.96 -6.00
N LEU A 97 -9.73 -12.23 -4.89
CA LEU A 97 -9.42 -13.27 -3.94
C LEU A 97 -10.71 -14.02 -3.64
N THR A 98 -10.60 -15.29 -3.29
CA THR A 98 -11.73 -16.12 -2.90
C THR A 98 -11.43 -16.78 -1.56
N ALA A 99 -12.43 -16.86 -0.70
CA ALA A 99 -12.30 -17.55 0.58
C ALA A 99 -12.52 -19.05 0.40
N THR A 100 -11.67 -19.84 1.05
CA THR A 100 -11.89 -21.28 1.23
C THR A 100 -12.21 -21.53 2.70
N PHE A 101 -13.43 -22.01 2.97
CA PHE A 101 -13.86 -22.36 4.32
C PHE A 101 -13.35 -23.76 4.69
N THR A 102 -12.79 -23.90 5.88
CA THR A 102 -12.12 -25.13 6.36
C THR A 102 -13.01 -26.02 7.20
N ASN A 103 -14.08 -25.47 7.78
CA ASN A 103 -15.09 -26.23 8.51
C ASN A 103 -16.44 -26.22 7.80
N THR A 104 -17.24 -27.24 8.10
CA THR A 104 -18.58 -27.44 7.54
C THR A 104 -19.64 -27.24 8.61
N LEU A 105 -20.79 -26.72 8.22
CA LEU A 105 -22.01 -26.68 9.03
C LEU A 105 -23.10 -27.41 8.25
N THR A 106 -23.84 -28.31 8.90
CA THR A 106 -24.87 -29.12 8.23
C THR A 106 -25.92 -28.23 7.56
N GLY A 107 -26.09 -28.38 6.25
CA GLY A 107 -27.07 -27.63 5.47
C GLY A 107 -26.71 -26.17 5.20
N VAL A 108 -25.51 -25.71 5.58
CA VAL A 108 -25.06 -24.32 5.35
C VAL A 108 -23.83 -24.29 4.45
N THR A 109 -23.88 -23.47 3.41
CA THR A 109 -22.72 -23.20 2.55
C THR A 109 -22.46 -21.70 2.47
N ALA A 110 -21.21 -21.31 2.22
CA ALA A 110 -20.83 -19.93 2.02
C ALA A 110 -19.79 -19.80 0.90
N ASP A 111 -19.94 -18.75 0.08
CA ASP A 111 -18.95 -18.28 -0.87
C ASP A 111 -18.65 -16.81 -0.55
N LEU A 112 -17.36 -16.48 -0.47
CA LEU A 112 -16.90 -15.10 -0.30
C LEU A 112 -15.86 -14.79 -1.38
N ASN A 113 -16.23 -13.89 -2.28
CA ASN A 113 -15.32 -13.29 -3.23
C ASN A 113 -14.92 -11.90 -2.73
N ALA A 114 -13.62 -11.65 -2.58
CA ALA A 114 -13.08 -10.35 -2.21
C ALA A 114 -12.31 -9.73 -3.37
N ARG A 115 -12.31 -8.40 -3.46
CA ARG A 115 -11.44 -7.62 -4.35
C ARG A 115 -10.74 -6.58 -3.50
N VAL A 116 -9.44 -6.75 -3.35
CA VAL A 116 -8.59 -5.84 -2.58
C VAL A 116 -7.93 -4.82 -3.49
N ARG A 117 -8.01 -3.54 -3.13
CA ARG A 117 -7.61 -2.40 -3.96
C ARG A 117 -6.60 -1.53 -3.21
N LEU A 118 -5.31 -1.74 -3.49
CA LEU A 118 -4.22 -1.09 -2.74
C LEU A 118 -4.22 0.43 -2.86
N GLY A 119 -4.41 0.95 -4.08
CA GLY A 119 -4.49 2.41 -4.32
C GLY A 119 -5.60 3.05 -3.50
N GLN A 120 -6.76 2.39 -3.48
CA GLN A 120 -7.99 2.84 -2.80
C GLN A 120 -8.01 2.59 -1.29
N GLY A 121 -7.12 1.75 -0.75
CA GLY A 121 -7.28 1.28 0.63
C GLY A 121 -8.66 0.66 0.84
N GLN A 122 -9.10 -0.19 -0.08
CA GLN A 122 -10.48 -0.70 -0.08
C GLN A 122 -10.51 -2.21 -0.25
N LEU A 123 -11.44 -2.83 0.46
CA LEU A 123 -11.80 -4.23 0.28
C LEU A 123 -13.27 -4.28 -0.13
N CYS A 124 -13.54 -4.69 -1.37
CA CYS A 124 -14.89 -4.97 -1.81
C CYS A 124 -15.16 -6.46 -1.70
N PHE A 125 -16.38 -6.85 -1.35
CA PHE A 125 -16.74 -8.24 -1.16
C PHE A 125 -18.11 -8.55 -1.77
N ASN A 126 -18.29 -9.83 -2.09
CA ASN A 126 -19.56 -10.46 -2.39
C ASN A 126 -19.60 -11.76 -1.58
N LEU A 127 -20.45 -11.78 -0.56
CA LEU A 127 -20.71 -12.90 0.33
C LEU A 127 -22.07 -13.50 -0.05
N ASN A 128 -22.10 -14.79 -0.30
CA ASN A 128 -23.34 -15.55 -0.45
C ASN A 128 -23.33 -16.70 0.55
N VAL A 129 -24.37 -16.80 1.35
CA VAL A 129 -24.60 -17.89 2.30
C VAL A 129 -25.90 -18.58 1.90
N THR A 130 -26.01 -19.88 2.11
CA THR A 130 -27.26 -20.63 1.94
C THR A 130 -27.54 -21.45 3.18
N GLY A 131 -28.82 -21.69 3.48
CA GLY A 131 -29.25 -22.49 4.64
C GLY A 131 -29.21 -21.79 6.00
N SER A 132 -28.78 -20.52 6.08
CA SER A 132 -28.82 -19.74 7.33
C SER A 132 -28.78 -18.23 7.07
N THR A 133 -29.12 -17.43 8.09
CA THR A 133 -28.97 -15.96 8.09
C THR A 133 -27.58 -15.57 8.60
N VAL A 134 -26.97 -14.55 8.00
CA VAL A 134 -25.65 -14.05 8.41
C VAL A 134 -25.80 -12.99 9.50
N ASN A 135 -25.16 -13.21 10.65
CA ASN A 135 -25.14 -12.28 11.78
C ASN A 135 -23.90 -11.37 11.74
N ALA A 136 -22.75 -11.91 11.31
CA ALA A 136 -21.49 -11.18 11.18
C ALA A 136 -20.61 -11.81 10.10
N ALA A 137 -19.79 -10.99 9.44
CA ALA A 137 -18.72 -11.48 8.59
C ALA A 137 -17.48 -10.58 8.75
N THR A 138 -16.31 -11.16 8.92
CA THR A 138 -15.07 -10.44 9.18
C THR A 138 -13.90 -11.00 8.37
N ILE A 139 -12.92 -10.13 8.12
CA ILE A 139 -11.60 -10.52 7.60
C ILE A 139 -10.55 -10.00 8.57
N THR A 140 -9.70 -10.90 9.03
CA THR A 140 -8.65 -10.63 10.01
C THR A 140 -7.29 -10.84 9.37
N VAL A 141 -6.45 -9.81 9.46
CA VAL A 141 -5.01 -9.90 9.20
C VAL A 141 -4.34 -9.34 10.44
N ALA A 142 -3.72 -10.20 11.23
CA ALA A 142 -3.25 -9.84 12.57
C ALA A 142 -2.40 -8.56 12.54
N PRO A 143 -2.67 -7.60 13.45
CA PRO A 143 -3.65 -7.63 14.53
C PRO A 143 -5.02 -7.03 14.16
N THR A 144 -5.26 -6.69 12.89
CA THR A 144 -6.42 -5.92 12.46
C THR A 144 -7.56 -6.83 12.02
N THR A 145 -8.77 -6.55 12.51
CA THR A 145 -10.01 -7.20 12.08
C THR A 145 -10.93 -6.16 11.45
N ILE A 146 -11.50 -6.48 10.30
CA ILE A 146 -12.46 -5.63 9.59
C ILE A 146 -13.80 -6.33 9.50
N ASN A 147 -14.86 -5.62 9.87
CA ASN A 147 -16.24 -6.07 9.67
C ASN A 147 -16.66 -5.81 8.22
N LEU A 148 -17.20 -6.83 7.55
CA LEU A 148 -17.78 -6.70 6.23
C LEU A 148 -19.17 -6.11 6.36
N THR A 149 -19.38 -4.90 5.83
CA THR A 149 -20.66 -4.21 5.88
C THR A 149 -21.03 -3.66 4.49
N PRO A 150 -22.33 -3.52 4.17
CA PRO A 150 -23.47 -3.95 4.98
C PRO A 150 -23.53 -5.49 5.12
N LEU A 151 -24.23 -5.98 6.13
CA LEU A 151 -24.59 -7.40 6.23
C LEU A 151 -26.00 -7.57 5.69
N PRO A 152 -26.37 -8.77 5.20
CA PRO A 152 -27.71 -8.97 4.72
C PRO A 152 -28.69 -8.88 5.89
N VAL A 153 -29.74 -8.08 5.74
CA VAL A 153 -30.85 -8.08 6.69
C VAL A 153 -31.70 -9.31 6.38
N ALA A 154 -31.95 -10.14 7.39
CA ALA A 154 -32.80 -11.32 7.24
C ALA A 154 -34.12 -10.94 6.53
N PRO A 155 -34.62 -11.76 5.58
CA PRO A 155 -34.18 -13.12 5.22
C PRO A 155 -33.08 -13.17 4.14
N ALA A 156 -32.39 -12.07 3.84
CA ALA A 156 -31.35 -12.08 2.81
C ALA A 156 -30.18 -12.99 3.22
N THR A 157 -29.69 -13.77 2.25
CA THR A 157 -28.58 -14.70 2.47
C THR A 157 -27.30 -14.27 1.74
N SER A 158 -27.37 -13.19 0.94
CA SER A 158 -26.24 -12.62 0.23
C SER A 158 -26.02 -11.15 0.61
N SER A 159 -24.78 -10.74 0.80
CA SER A 159 -24.40 -9.34 0.95
C SER A 159 -23.22 -8.98 0.05
N ASN A 160 -23.19 -7.74 -0.41
CA ASN A 160 -22.05 -7.17 -1.10
C ASN A 160 -21.83 -5.73 -0.65
N GLY A 161 -20.59 -5.29 -0.76
CA GLY A 161 -20.21 -3.96 -0.31
C GLY A 161 -18.74 -3.69 -0.50
N CYS A 162 -18.33 -2.49 -0.14
CA CYS A 162 -16.93 -2.11 -0.05
C CYS A 162 -16.69 -1.44 1.29
N VAL A 163 -15.65 -1.90 1.97
CA VAL A 163 -15.19 -1.33 3.24
C VAL A 163 -13.88 -0.59 3.01
N ASN A 164 -13.78 0.62 3.56
CA ASN A 164 -12.55 1.36 3.58
C ASN A 164 -11.64 0.80 4.68
N VAL A 165 -10.40 0.52 4.33
CA VAL A 165 -9.39 -0.11 5.19
C VAL A 165 -8.06 0.61 5.03
N SER A 166 -7.09 0.32 5.90
CA SER A 166 -5.76 0.89 5.71
C SER A 166 -5.08 0.29 4.48
N ARG A 167 -4.25 1.09 3.79
CA ARG A 167 -3.41 0.57 2.70
C ARG A 167 -2.44 -0.51 3.20
N ALA A 168 -2.01 -0.42 4.46
CA ALA A 168 -1.18 -1.44 5.11
C ALA A 168 -1.91 -2.79 5.20
N PHE A 169 -3.19 -2.78 5.60
CA PHE A 169 -4.03 -3.97 5.63
C PHE A 169 -4.20 -4.59 4.24
N VAL A 170 -4.50 -3.77 3.23
CA VAL A 170 -4.60 -4.25 1.84
C VAL A 170 -3.27 -4.83 1.36
N LYS A 171 -2.15 -4.17 1.66
CA LYS A 171 -0.82 -4.65 1.30
C LYS A 171 -0.51 -6.00 1.96
N ALA A 172 -0.88 -6.18 3.23
CA ALA A 172 -0.68 -7.43 3.94
C ALA A 172 -1.44 -8.58 3.27
N ILE A 173 -2.74 -8.41 2.97
CA ILE A 173 -3.52 -9.39 2.19
C ILE A 173 -2.89 -9.65 0.81
N LEU A 174 -2.39 -8.60 0.15
CA LEU A 174 -1.79 -8.74 -1.17
C LEU A 174 -0.45 -9.49 -1.16
N ASN A 175 0.30 -9.41 -0.07
CA ASN A 175 1.56 -10.13 0.08
C ASN A 175 1.32 -11.61 0.40
N ASP A 176 0.42 -11.90 1.34
CA ASP A 176 0.07 -13.25 1.77
C ASP A 176 -1.45 -13.38 1.97
N PRO A 177 -2.22 -13.76 0.93
CA PRO A 177 -3.67 -13.94 1.05
C PRO A 177 -4.06 -14.98 2.09
N SER A 178 -3.30 -16.07 2.20
CA SER A 178 -3.60 -17.18 3.12
C SER A 178 -3.51 -16.78 4.58
N SER A 179 -2.74 -15.73 4.90
CA SER A 179 -2.71 -15.14 6.25
C SER A 179 -3.99 -14.40 6.64
N ALA A 180 -4.85 -14.05 5.67
CA ALA A 180 -6.10 -13.36 5.92
C ALA A 180 -7.21 -14.36 6.29
N ALA A 181 -7.50 -14.45 7.58
CA ALA A 181 -8.57 -15.31 8.10
C ALA A 181 -9.94 -14.68 7.81
N VAL A 182 -10.87 -15.51 7.37
CA VAL A 182 -12.27 -15.15 7.10
C VAL A 182 -13.14 -15.83 8.14
N THR A 183 -14.03 -15.08 8.78
CA THR A 183 -15.02 -15.63 9.70
C THR A 183 -16.40 -15.16 9.29
N VAL A 184 -17.35 -16.10 9.12
CA VAL A 184 -18.76 -15.82 8.84
C VAL A 184 -19.59 -16.47 9.94
N THR A 185 -20.22 -15.63 10.77
CA THR A 185 -21.12 -16.07 11.84
C THR A 185 -22.54 -16.07 11.33
N THR A 186 -23.22 -17.20 11.45
CA THR A 186 -24.61 -17.41 11.06
C THR A 186 -25.46 -17.80 12.26
N ALA A 187 -26.79 -17.89 12.09
CA ALA A 187 -27.68 -18.43 13.13
C ALA A 187 -27.41 -19.93 13.43
N ALA A 188 -26.84 -20.68 12.47
CA ALA A 188 -26.52 -22.09 12.61
C ALA A 188 -25.10 -22.35 13.17
N GLY A 189 -24.27 -21.32 13.35
CA GLY A 189 -22.89 -21.44 13.80
C GLY A 189 -21.91 -20.61 12.97
N THR A 190 -20.62 -20.87 13.14
CA THR A 190 -19.54 -20.08 12.53
C THR A 190 -18.78 -20.88 11.48
N LEU A 191 -18.59 -20.28 10.30
CA LEU A 191 -17.68 -20.76 9.26
C LEU A 191 -16.37 -19.97 9.34
N ASN A 192 -15.25 -20.67 9.25
CA ASN A 192 -13.90 -20.13 9.25
C ASN A 192 -13.19 -20.55 7.96
N GLY A 193 -12.34 -19.67 7.45
CA GLY A 193 -11.61 -19.90 6.22
C GLY A 193 -10.45 -18.94 6.06
N SER A 194 -9.84 -18.96 4.88
CA SER A 194 -8.79 -18.02 4.51
C SER A 194 -8.95 -17.57 3.06
N LEU A 195 -8.41 -16.39 2.75
CA LEU A 195 -8.37 -15.91 1.37
C LEU A 195 -7.27 -16.62 0.57
N SER A 196 -7.54 -16.82 -0.70
CA SER A 196 -6.57 -17.31 -1.68
C SER A 196 -6.67 -16.48 -2.96
N LYS A 197 -5.67 -16.60 -3.83
CA LYS A 197 -5.77 -16.01 -5.18
C LYS A 197 -6.89 -16.75 -5.92
N ALA A 198 -7.84 -15.97 -6.45
CA ALA A 198 -8.94 -16.50 -7.27
C ALA A 198 -8.44 -16.96 -8.65
#